data_AF-A0A239PFA7-F1
#
_entry.id   AF-A0A239PFA7-F1
#
_cell.length_a   1.000
_cell.length_b   1.000
_cell.length_c   1.000
_cell.angle_alpha   90.00
_cell.angle_beta   90.00
_cell.angle_gamma   90.00
#
_symmetry.space_group_name_H-M   'P 1'
#
loop_
_entity.id
_entity.type
_entity.pdbx_description
1 polymer ?
#
loop_
_entity_poly.entity_id
_entity_poly.type
_entity_poly.pdbx_seq_one_letter_code
_entity_poly.pdbx_strand_id
1 'polypeptide(L)'
;MNQYGRRAQTYWQQHLPTQYAQIANPTSFFEEMGEALAQQIDELADAIANRTPSTGDFMANLGRLNGARQEAEMEVLREMLPQPETTAAQTDEATVS
;
A
#
# COMPACT_ATOMS: atom_id res chain seq x y z
N MET A 1 -16.26 -1.92 0.75
CA MET A 1 -14.78 -1.89 0.55
C MET A 1 -14.31 -0.68 -0.24
N ASN A 2 -13.32 0.06 0.27
CA ASN A 2 -12.73 1.24 -0.39
C ASN A 2 -11.68 0.85 -1.45
N GLN A 3 -11.05 1.85 -2.09
CA GLN A 3 -10.07 1.62 -3.15
C GLN A 3 -8.79 0.89 -2.68
N TYR A 4 -8.35 1.14 -1.44
CA TYR A 4 -7.14 0.53 -0.89
C TYR A 4 -7.38 -0.94 -0.52
N GLY A 5 -8.55 -1.25 0.06
CA GLY A 5 -8.98 -2.62 0.31
C GLY A 5 -9.05 -3.44 -0.98
N ARG A 6 -9.62 -2.88 -2.05
CA ARG A 6 -9.63 -3.52 -3.38
C ARG A 6 -8.24 -3.77 -3.94
N ARG A 7 -7.36 -2.75 -3.89
CA ARG A 7 -5.96 -2.88 -4.35
C ARG A 7 -5.22 -3.97 -3.59
N ALA A 8 -5.38 -4.00 -2.27
CA ALA A 8 -4.72 -4.99 -1.45
C ALA A 8 -5.30 -6.39 -1.65
N GLN A 9 -6.63 -6.53 -1.82
CA GLN A 9 -7.24 -7.80 -2.20
C GLN A 9 -6.65 -8.34 -3.51
N THR A 10 -6.53 -7.48 -4.53
CA THR A 10 -5.89 -7.85 -5.81
C THR A 10 -4.42 -8.25 -5.61
N TYR A 11 -3.67 -7.52 -4.79
CA TYR A 11 -2.29 -7.87 -4.47
C TYR A 11 -2.18 -9.26 -3.83
N TRP A 12 -3.03 -9.59 -2.85
CA TRP A 12 -2.98 -10.90 -2.19
C TRP A 12 -3.34 -12.03 -3.14
N GLN A 13 -4.35 -11.83 -3.99
CA GLN A 13 -4.71 -12.82 -5.00
C GLN A 13 -3.56 -13.10 -5.98
N GLN A 14 -2.73 -12.10 -6.28
CA GLN A 14 -1.61 -12.23 -7.22
C GLN A 14 -0.33 -12.74 -6.58
N HIS A 15 -0.04 -12.35 -5.34
CA HIS A 15 1.27 -12.51 -4.72
C HIS A 15 1.28 -13.36 -3.46
N LEU A 16 0.12 -13.58 -2.84
CA LEU A 16 -0.05 -14.28 -1.58
C LEU A 16 -1.23 -15.29 -1.68
N PRO A 17 -1.29 -16.14 -2.72
CA PRO A 17 -2.46 -16.97 -2.98
C PRO A 17 -2.72 -17.97 -1.85
N THR A 18 -1.66 -18.47 -1.19
CA THR A 18 -1.80 -19.40 -0.06
C THR A 18 -2.40 -18.69 1.15
N GLN A 19 -1.91 -17.50 1.48
CA GLN A 19 -2.48 -16.70 2.57
C GLN A 19 -3.91 -16.26 2.25
N TYR A 20 -4.17 -15.82 1.02
CA TYR A 20 -5.50 -15.40 0.57
C TYR A 20 -6.54 -16.52 0.74
N ALA A 21 -6.18 -17.76 0.40
CA ALA A 21 -7.07 -18.92 0.52
C ALA A 21 -7.43 -19.27 1.98
N GLN A 22 -6.65 -18.81 2.96
CA GLN A 22 -6.90 -19.04 4.38
C GLN A 22 -7.84 -17.99 5.00
N ILE A 23 -8.15 -16.91 4.29
CA ILE A 23 -9.02 -15.86 4.79
C ILE A 23 -10.48 -16.33 4.72
N ALA A 24 -11.10 -16.55 5.87
CA ALA A 24 -12.46 -17.08 5.97
C ALA A 24 -13.53 -16.14 5.38
N ASN A 25 -13.38 -14.83 5.58
CA ASN A 25 -14.25 -13.80 5.00
C ASN A 25 -13.40 -12.71 4.34
N PRO A 26 -13.02 -12.89 3.06
CA PRO A 26 -12.16 -11.95 2.35
C PRO A 26 -12.77 -10.55 2.29
N THR A 27 -14.09 -10.43 2.10
CA THR A 27 -14.75 -9.12 1.99
C THR A 27 -14.56 -8.31 3.25
N SER A 28 -14.90 -8.85 4.43
CA SER A 28 -14.74 -8.11 5.69
C SER A 28 -13.27 -7.83 6.01
N PHE A 29 -12.37 -8.79 5.76
CA PHE A 29 -10.94 -8.60 5.99
C PHE A 29 -10.37 -7.42 5.18
N PHE A 30 -10.66 -7.37 3.88
CA PHE A 30 -10.14 -6.30 3.01
C PHE A 30 -10.92 -4.98 3.14
N GLU A 31 -12.13 -5.00 3.70
CA GLU A 31 -12.83 -3.79 4.14
C GLU A 31 -12.09 -3.12 5.30
N GLU A 32 -11.84 -3.87 6.38
CA GLU A 32 -11.12 -3.38 7.56
C GLU A 32 -9.69 -2.93 7.18
N MET A 33 -8.97 -3.76 6.41
CA MET A 33 -7.61 -3.41 5.99
C MET A 33 -7.59 -2.18 5.07
N GLY A 34 -8.60 -2.04 4.20
CA GLY A 34 -8.75 -0.85 3.37
C GLY A 34 -8.96 0.42 4.19
N GLU A 35 -9.77 0.37 5.24
CA GLU A 35 -9.99 1.50 6.15
C GLU A 35 -8.72 1.86 6.92
N ALA A 36 -8.01 0.86 7.46
CA ALA A 36 -6.73 1.06 8.13
C ALA A 36 -5.67 1.71 7.24
N LEU A 37 -5.56 1.25 5.98
CA LEU A 37 -4.67 1.85 4.98
C LEU A 37 -5.05 3.30 4.69
N ALA A 38 -6.35 3.57 4.47
CA ALA A 38 -6.82 4.93 4.18
C ALA A 38 -6.48 5.90 5.33
N GLN A 39 -6.73 5.48 6.57
CA GLN A 39 -6.45 6.28 7.75
C GLN A 39 -4.95 6.60 7.87
N GLN A 40 -4.08 5.60 7.74
CA GLN A 40 -2.62 5.83 7.84
C GLN A 40 -2.09 6.71 6.71
N ILE A 41 -2.62 6.55 5.49
CA ILE A 41 -2.26 7.41 4.35
C ILE A 41 -2.66 8.85 4.62
N ASP A 42 -3.87 9.10 5.12
CA ASP A 42 -4.33 10.46 5.39
C ASP A 42 -3.51 11.10 6.54
N GLU A 43 -3.23 10.35 7.62
CA GLU A 43 -2.39 10.80 8.74
C GLU A 43 -0.95 11.15 8.30
N LEU A 44 -0.32 10.29 7.52
CA LEU A 44 1.02 10.52 7.00
C LEU A 44 1.06 11.64 5.95
N ALA A 45 0.06 11.72 5.07
CA ALA A 45 -0.04 12.78 4.08
C ALA A 45 -0.14 14.15 4.76
N ASP A 46 -0.95 14.27 5.81
CA ASP A 46 -1.04 15.50 6.60
C ASP A 46 0.30 15.84 7.27
N ALA A 47 0.98 14.84 7.83
CA ALA A 47 2.30 15.02 8.43
C ALA A 47 3.35 15.50 7.40
N ILE A 48 3.38 14.93 6.19
CA ILE A 48 4.27 15.32 5.10
C ILE A 48 3.93 16.72 4.62
N ALA A 49 2.64 17.00 4.39
CA ALA A 49 2.16 18.29 3.92
C ALA A 49 2.58 19.41 4.89
N ASN A 50 2.47 19.18 6.20
CA ASN A 50 2.83 20.16 7.24
C ASN A 50 4.32 20.49 7.32
N ARG A 51 5.21 19.72 6.68
CA ARG A 51 6.66 20.03 6.61
C ARG A 51 6.95 21.26 5.75
N THR A 52 6.07 21.57 4.79
CA THR A 52 6.23 22.72 3.88
C THR A 52 5.12 23.75 4.15
N PRO A 53 5.46 25.02 4.45
CA PRO A 53 4.47 26.07 4.66
C PRO A 53 3.57 26.29 3.43
N SER A 54 2.32 26.65 3.68
CA SER A 54 1.41 27.09 2.61
C SER A 54 1.88 28.42 2.01
N THR A 55 1.86 28.52 0.69
CA THR A 55 2.32 29.71 -0.05
C THR A 55 1.20 30.70 -0.41
N GLY A 56 -0.04 30.44 0.04
CA GLY A 56 -1.22 31.25 -0.30
C GLY A 56 -1.75 31.09 -1.73
N ASP A 57 -0.95 30.56 -2.66
CA ASP A 57 -1.39 30.18 -4.00
C ASP A 57 -2.13 28.84 -3.98
N PHE A 58 -3.35 28.83 -4.53
CA PHE A 58 -4.22 27.66 -4.53
C PHE A 58 -3.60 26.48 -5.29
N MET A 59 -3.02 26.72 -6.46
CA MET A 59 -2.48 25.65 -7.30
C MET A 59 -1.22 25.04 -6.69
N ALA A 60 -0.31 25.89 -6.16
CA ALA A 60 0.83 25.43 -5.40
C ALA A 60 0.42 24.60 -4.18
N ASN A 61 -0.61 25.04 -3.44
CA ASN A 61 -1.12 24.31 -2.29
C ASN A 61 -1.73 22.95 -2.68
N LEU A 62 -2.49 22.90 -3.77
CA LEU A 62 -3.07 21.64 -4.28
C LEU A 62 -1.97 20.67 -4.74
N GLY A 63 -0.95 21.17 -5.44
CA GLY A 63 0.21 20.37 -5.83
C GLY A 63 0.94 19.78 -4.64
N ARG A 64 1.15 20.58 -3.58
CA ARG A 64 1.75 20.12 -2.32
C ARG A 64 0.93 19.01 -1.65
N LEU A 65 -0.38 19.19 -1.53
CA LEU A 65 -1.26 18.19 -0.92
C LEU A 65 -1.30 16.88 -1.72
N ASN A 66 -1.38 16.98 -3.05
CA ASN A 66 -1.35 15.81 -3.93
C ASN A 66 0.00 15.06 -3.85
N GLY A 67 1.11 15.79 -3.81
CA GLY A 67 2.44 15.21 -3.64
C GLY A 67 2.58 14.48 -2.30
N ALA A 68 2.15 15.12 -1.21
CA ALA A 68 2.17 14.52 0.11
C ALA A 68 1.32 13.23 0.19
N ARG A 69 0.14 13.23 -0.46
CA ARG A 69 -0.70 12.02 -0.54
C ARG A 69 -0.02 10.90 -1.33
N GLN A 70 0.61 11.20 -2.47
CA GLN A 70 1.32 10.17 -3.25
C GLN A 70 2.50 9.57 -2.49
N GLU A 71 3.28 10.40 -1.79
CA GLU A 71 4.38 9.95 -0.96
C GLU A 71 3.89 9.04 0.18
N ALA A 72 2.83 9.47 0.89
CA ALA A 72 2.22 8.67 1.94
C ALA A 72 1.66 7.33 1.41
N GLU A 73 1.00 7.32 0.26
CA GLU A 73 0.51 6.08 -0.38
C GLU A 73 1.65 5.09 -0.64
N MET A 74 2.79 5.56 -1.17
CA MET A 74 3.92 4.68 -1.46
C MET A 74 4.54 4.11 -0.19
N GLU A 75 4.66 4.91 0.86
CA GLU A 75 5.29 4.52 2.12
C GLU A 75 4.41 3.51 2.88
N VAL A 76 3.13 3.85 3.10
CA VAL A 76 2.18 3.00 3.83
C VAL A 76 1.98 1.67 3.11
N LEU A 77 1.80 1.66 1.79
CA LEU A 77 1.62 0.41 1.05
C LEU A 77 2.89 -0.47 1.06
N ARG A 78 4.08 0.14 1.07
CA ARG A 78 5.33 -0.63 1.18
C ARG A 78 5.47 -1.27 2.56
N GLU A 79 5.07 -0.58 3.62
CA GLU A 79 5.21 -1.05 4.99
C GLU A 79 4.14 -2.08 5.37
N MET A 80 2.88 -1.84 4.97
CA MET A 80 1.74 -2.64 5.42
C MET A 80 1.45 -3.87 4.55
N LEU A 81 1.84 -3.87 3.27
CA LEU A 81 1.60 -5.05 2.43
C LEU A 81 2.73 -6.08 2.66
N PRO A 82 2.40 -7.38 2.87
CA PRO A 82 3.38 -8.42 3.03
C PRO A 82 4.21 -8.58 1.77
N GLN A 83 5.43 -9.07 1.96
CA GLN A 83 6.27 -9.48 0.86
C GLN A 83 5.62 -10.64 0.10
N PRO A 84 5.78 -10.70 -1.23
CA PRO A 84 5.22 -11.79 -2.03
C PRO A 84 5.71 -13.14 -1.53
N GLU A 85 4.88 -14.18 -1.64
CA GLU A 85 5.32 -15.55 -1.41
C GLU A 85 6.49 -15.82 -2.39
N THR A 86 7.65 -16.17 -1.85
CA THR A 86 8.76 -16.61 -2.71
C THR A 86 8.34 -17.95 -3.30
N THR A 87 7.83 -17.96 -4.52
CA THR A 87 7.71 -19.19 -5.29
C THR A 87 9.11 -19.77 -5.35
N ALA A 88 9.34 -20.87 -4.63
CA ALA A 88 10.57 -21.64 -4.72
C ALA A 88 10.67 -22.24 -6.14
N ALA A 89 11.10 -21.41 -7.07
CA ALA A 89 11.45 -21.74 -8.44
C ALA A 89 12.68 -20.89 -8.82
N GLN A 90 13.71 -20.99 -7.97
CA GLN A 90 15.10 -20.82 -8.36
C GLN A 90 15.86 -21.99 -7.76
N THR A 91 15.63 -23.18 -8.35
CA THR A 91 16.46 -24.35 -8.14
C THR A 91 17.58 -24.30 -9.19
N ASP A 92 18.82 -24.30 -8.69
CA ASP A 92 20.07 -24.76 -9.32
C ASP A 92 20.44 -24.29 -10.74
N GLU A 93 21.38 -23.34 -10.82
CA GLU A 93 22.57 -23.53 -11.68
C GLU A 93 23.73 -22.62 -11.22
N ALA A 94 24.39 -23.00 -10.13
CA ALA A 94 25.77 -22.58 -9.87
C ALA A 94 26.61 -23.81 -9.51
N THR A 95 26.49 -24.86 -10.32
CA THR A 95 27.45 -25.96 -10.33
C THR A 95 28.51 -25.65 -11.39
N VAL A 96 29.69 -25.25 -10.91
CA VAL A 96 31.03 -25.50 -11.49
C VAL A 96 31.23 -25.23 -12.99
N SER A 97 32.09 -24.25 -13.30
CA SER A 97 33.12 -24.40 -14.33
C SER A 97 34.35 -23.59 -13.95
#